data_AF-A0A239PIN8-F1
#
_entry.id   AF-A0A239PIN8-F1
#
_cell.length_a   1.000
_cell.length_b   1.000
_cell.length_c   1.000
_cell.angle_alpha   90.00
_cell.angle_beta   90.00
_cell.angle_gamma   90.00
#
_symmetry.space_group_name_H-M   'P 1'
#
loop_
_entity.id
_entity.type
_entity.pdbx_description
1 polymer ?
#
loop_
_entity_poly.entity_id
_entity_poly.type
_entity_poly.pdbx_seq_one_letter_code
_entity_poly.pdbx_strand_id
1 'polypeptide(L)'
;MDIGITFWAMVGFCFAAYAVVGNDALQTLGTFINSNRKLPWWALFLFAATVLCVTFVIGYIQFDGDPSWGRLSNAKKYPVFEVQWYHVVPAFVLLLLTRLGVPVSTSFMVLSIFASVEGMTSMVQKSLYAYVVSFGVGLVLYAVLAPTIERYFLNTPEKAQKPFWILLQWVTTAYLWGVWLVQDFANIFVFLPRDLTPVQAFAGVGVIILFLLVTFANQGGPVQRIIRSKSNVADIRSATIIDFIYASLLAYFAYISTTPLSTTWAFLGFIAGREFSIATIDKIRSPGATARLVGMDAFKAFVGLVISVGLAVGLPRLARAIGENAEFAALFAGLGG
;
A
#
# COMPACT_ATOMS: atom_id res chain seq x y z
N MET A 1 -24.52 16.13 15.99
CA MET A 1 -23.84 14.99 16.62
C MET A 1 -22.36 15.28 16.49
N ASP A 2 -21.73 15.76 17.56
CA ASP A 2 -20.29 16.03 17.54
C ASP A 2 -19.58 14.67 17.54
N ILE A 3 -18.88 14.37 16.45
CA ILE A 3 -18.26 13.06 16.23
C ILE A 3 -16.91 13.01 16.96
N GLY A 4 -16.45 14.09 17.61
CA GLY A 4 -15.18 14.12 18.34
C GLY A 4 -13.94 13.94 17.44
N ILE A 5 -14.10 14.14 16.13
CA ILE A 5 -13.03 14.07 15.13
C ILE A 5 -12.87 15.46 14.52
N THR A 6 -11.65 15.99 14.55
CA THR A 6 -11.37 17.33 14.03
C THR A 6 -11.53 17.39 12.51
N PHE A 7 -11.78 18.58 11.97
CA PHE A 7 -11.89 18.79 10.53
C PHE A 7 -10.65 18.28 9.78
N TRP A 8 -9.44 18.60 10.26
CA TRP A 8 -8.20 18.15 9.63
C TRP A 8 -7.99 16.64 9.73
N ALA A 9 -8.41 15.99 10.82
CA ALA A 9 -8.42 14.54 10.93
C ALA A 9 -9.31 13.90 9.85
N MET A 10 -10.53 14.41 9.64
CA MET A 10 -11.44 13.90 8.60
C MET A 10 -10.86 14.08 7.19
N VAL A 11 -10.32 15.26 6.89
CA VAL A 11 -9.73 15.54 5.56
C VAL A 11 -8.50 14.66 5.33
N GLY A 12 -7.61 14.55 6.31
CA GLY A 12 -6.43 13.70 6.26
C GLY A 12 -6.78 12.23 6.06
N PHE A 13 -7.76 11.73 6.81
CA PHE A 13 -8.28 10.37 6.66
C PHE A 13 -8.82 10.12 5.25
N CYS A 14 -9.65 11.02 4.71
CA CYS A 14 -10.20 10.90 3.36
C CYS A 14 -9.11 10.91 2.27
N PHE A 15 -8.12 11.79 2.38
CA PHE A 15 -7.00 11.83 1.43
C PHE A 15 -6.14 10.57 1.52
N ALA A 16 -5.82 10.12 2.73
CA ALA A 16 -5.05 8.90 2.93
C ALA A 16 -5.83 7.68 2.41
N ALA A 17 -7.11 7.54 2.74
CA ALA A 17 -7.95 6.46 2.25
C ALA A 17 -8.00 6.41 0.72
N TYR A 18 -8.24 7.54 0.05
CA TYR A 18 -8.26 7.58 -1.41
C TYR A 18 -6.88 7.26 -2.01
N ALA A 19 -5.80 7.83 -1.46
CA ALA A 19 -4.45 7.62 -1.97
C ALA A 19 -3.98 6.18 -1.81
N VAL A 20 -4.21 5.60 -0.63
CA VAL A 20 -3.81 4.25 -0.27
C VAL A 20 -4.61 3.21 -1.07
N VAL A 21 -5.93 3.38 -1.20
CA VAL A 21 -6.76 2.52 -2.07
C VAL A 21 -6.36 2.68 -3.55
N GLY A 22 -6.13 3.91 -4.01
CA GLY A 22 -5.79 4.18 -5.41
C GLY A 22 -4.38 3.70 -5.82
N ASN A 23 -3.40 3.73 -4.92
CA ASN A 23 -2.02 3.37 -5.21
C ASN A 23 -1.72 1.90 -4.95
N ASP A 24 -2.04 1.42 -3.74
CA ASP A 24 -1.50 0.17 -3.22
C ASP A 24 -2.52 -0.97 -3.27
N ALA A 25 -3.82 -0.69 -3.10
CA ALA A 25 -4.85 -1.70 -3.34
C ALA A 25 -4.86 -2.17 -4.80
N LEU A 26 -4.46 -1.31 -5.75
CA LEU A 26 -4.30 -1.73 -7.13
C LEU A 26 -3.05 -2.59 -7.36
N GLN A 27 -2.00 -2.48 -6.54
CA GLN A 27 -0.86 -3.39 -6.60
C GLN A 27 -1.23 -4.80 -6.14
N THR A 28 -2.14 -4.93 -5.17
CA THR A 28 -2.59 -6.22 -4.63
C THR A 28 -3.78 -6.81 -5.39
N LEU A 29 -4.74 -5.98 -5.83
CA LEU A 29 -5.95 -6.42 -6.53
C LEU A 29 -5.85 -6.29 -8.05
N GLY A 30 -4.80 -5.67 -8.59
CA GLY A 30 -4.67 -5.45 -10.04
C GLY A 30 -4.60 -6.74 -10.84
N THR A 31 -3.84 -7.73 -10.34
CA THR A 31 -3.75 -9.08 -10.91
C THR A 31 -5.10 -9.78 -10.87
N PHE A 32 -5.82 -9.63 -9.76
CA PHE A 32 -7.18 -10.14 -9.56
C PHE A 32 -8.19 -9.57 -10.56
N ILE A 33 -8.26 -8.25 -10.67
CA ILE A 33 -9.16 -7.55 -11.59
C ILE A 33 -8.84 -7.96 -13.04
N ASN A 34 -7.56 -8.01 -13.39
CA ASN A 34 -7.14 -8.32 -14.74
C ASN A 34 -7.47 -9.76 -15.17
N SER A 35 -7.25 -10.72 -14.27
CA SER A 35 -7.47 -12.16 -14.51
C SER A 35 -8.95 -12.53 -14.52
N ASN A 36 -9.78 -11.78 -13.79
CA ASN A 36 -11.23 -12.02 -13.68
C ASN A 36 -12.07 -11.00 -14.45
N ARG A 37 -11.51 -10.31 -15.45
CA ARG A 37 -12.20 -9.27 -16.24
C ARG A 37 -13.52 -9.69 -16.92
N LYS A 38 -13.76 -11.00 -17.04
CA LYS A 38 -15.00 -11.56 -17.60
C LYS A 38 -16.16 -11.48 -16.60
N LEU A 39 -15.86 -11.41 -15.30
CA LEU A 39 -16.84 -11.21 -14.26
C LEU A 39 -17.20 -9.73 -14.14
N PRO A 40 -18.44 -9.42 -13.75
CA PRO A 40 -18.84 -8.05 -13.55
C PRO A 40 -18.05 -7.41 -12.41
N TRP A 41 -17.71 -6.12 -12.56
CA TRP A 41 -16.89 -5.39 -11.59
C TRP A 41 -17.46 -5.43 -10.17
N TRP A 42 -18.80 -5.47 -10.02
CA TRP A 42 -19.47 -5.50 -8.73
C TRP A 42 -19.19 -6.81 -7.97
N ALA A 43 -19.01 -7.93 -8.67
CA ALA A 43 -18.69 -9.22 -8.03
C ALA A 43 -17.26 -9.19 -7.46
N LEU A 44 -16.33 -8.63 -8.23
CA LEU A 44 -14.94 -8.45 -7.80
C LEU A 44 -14.84 -7.45 -6.63
N PHE A 45 -15.63 -6.39 -6.68
CA PHE A 45 -15.77 -5.41 -5.61
C PHE A 45 -16.32 -6.06 -4.33
N LEU A 46 -17.45 -6.79 -4.41
CA LEU A 46 -18.06 -7.41 -3.23
C LEU A 46 -17.09 -8.37 -2.54
N PHE A 47 -16.32 -9.13 -3.31
CA PHE A 47 -15.26 -9.98 -2.79
C PHE A 47 -14.19 -9.17 -2.04
N ALA A 48 -13.61 -8.15 -2.67
CA ALA A 48 -12.58 -7.31 -2.06
C ALA A 48 -13.08 -6.54 -0.83
N ALA A 49 -14.33 -6.04 -0.89
CA ALA A 49 -15.00 -5.37 0.22
C ALA A 49 -15.29 -6.32 1.38
N THR A 50 -15.66 -7.58 1.10
CA THR A 50 -15.88 -8.60 2.14
C THR A 50 -14.58 -8.88 2.89
N VAL A 51 -13.47 -9.12 2.17
CA VAL A 51 -12.15 -9.32 2.80
C VAL A 51 -11.75 -8.09 3.61
N LEU A 52 -11.98 -6.88 3.09
CA LEU A 52 -11.74 -5.63 3.82
C LEU A 52 -12.51 -5.58 5.13
N CYS A 53 -13.83 -5.81 5.09
CA CYS A 53 -14.68 -5.79 6.27
C CYS A 53 -14.25 -6.83 7.29
N VAL A 54 -13.95 -8.06 6.86
CA VAL A 54 -13.50 -9.14 7.76
C VAL A 54 -12.17 -8.76 8.43
N THR A 55 -11.17 -8.32 7.66
CA THR A 55 -9.88 -7.90 8.22
C THR A 55 -10.05 -6.69 9.15
N PHE A 56 -10.91 -5.74 8.81
CA PHE A 56 -11.20 -4.61 9.69
C PHE A 56 -11.84 -5.05 10.99
N VAL A 57 -12.92 -5.84 10.95
CA VAL A 57 -13.65 -6.26 12.15
C VAL A 57 -12.75 -7.06 13.08
N ILE A 58 -11.94 -7.98 12.54
CA ILE A 58 -10.97 -8.73 13.34
C ILE A 58 -9.97 -7.78 14.03
N GLY A 59 -9.37 -6.86 13.28
CA GLY A 59 -8.42 -5.89 13.85
C GLY A 59 -9.06 -4.99 14.90
N TYR A 60 -10.23 -4.42 14.61
CA TYR A 60 -10.96 -3.54 15.51
C TYR A 60 -11.29 -4.22 16.85
N ILE A 61 -11.75 -5.48 16.82
CA ILE A 61 -12.06 -6.24 18.04
C ILE A 61 -10.77 -6.66 18.77
N GLN A 62 -9.76 -7.15 18.04
CA GLN A 62 -8.54 -7.68 18.63
C GLN A 62 -7.67 -6.61 19.31
N PHE A 63 -7.77 -5.36 18.87
CA PHE A 63 -6.98 -4.23 19.36
C PHE A 63 -7.85 -3.16 20.04
N ASP A 64 -8.90 -3.59 20.73
CA ASP A 64 -9.73 -2.77 21.64
C ASP A 64 -10.20 -1.44 21.04
N GLY A 65 -10.61 -1.47 19.77
CA GLY A 65 -11.10 -0.29 19.06
C GLY A 65 -10.10 0.39 18.12
N ASP A 66 -8.86 -0.11 18.01
CA ASP A 66 -7.84 0.40 17.07
C ASP A 66 -7.74 -0.48 15.80
N PRO A 67 -8.22 0.00 14.64
CA PRO A 67 -8.11 -0.76 13.38
C PRO A 67 -6.68 -0.85 12.84
N SER A 68 -5.70 -0.18 13.44
CA SER A 68 -4.32 -0.14 12.95
C SER A 68 -3.54 -1.44 13.18
N TRP A 69 -4.17 -2.53 13.67
CA TRP A 69 -3.53 -3.83 13.94
C TRP A 69 -2.34 -3.73 14.91
N GLY A 70 -2.39 -2.78 15.84
CA GLY A 70 -1.32 -2.51 16.81
C GLY A 70 -0.08 -1.87 16.21
N ARG A 71 -0.10 -1.42 14.95
CA ARG A 71 1.08 -0.83 14.27
C ARG A 71 1.43 0.54 14.83
N LEU A 72 0.42 1.22 15.38
CA LEU A 72 0.54 2.55 16.00
C LEU A 72 0.52 2.47 17.54
N SER A 73 0.56 1.26 18.11
CA SER A 73 0.45 1.05 19.57
C SER A 73 1.64 1.57 20.38
N ASN A 74 2.82 1.70 19.77
CA ASN A 74 3.99 2.21 20.45
C ASN A 74 3.99 3.75 20.44
N ALA A 75 3.47 4.36 21.50
CA ALA A 75 3.36 5.82 21.64
C ALA A 75 4.70 6.57 21.61
N LYS A 76 5.84 5.91 21.91
CA LYS A 76 7.18 6.54 21.74
C LYS A 76 7.55 6.70 20.28
N LYS A 77 7.08 5.78 19.42
CA LYS A 77 7.34 5.77 17.98
C LYS A 77 6.27 6.52 17.21
N TYR A 78 5.00 6.39 17.62
CA TYR A 78 3.82 6.99 17.00
C TYR A 78 2.98 7.67 18.08
N PRO A 79 3.38 8.87 18.54
CA PRO A 79 2.63 9.62 19.52
C PRO A 79 1.24 10.00 18.99
N VAL A 80 0.26 10.02 19.89
CA VAL A 80 -1.08 10.54 19.58
C VAL A 80 -1.06 12.05 19.74
N PHE A 81 -1.52 12.78 18.72
CA PHE A 81 -1.64 14.23 18.75
C PHE A 81 -2.87 14.67 17.98
N GLU A 82 -3.32 15.89 18.24
CA GLU A 82 -4.42 16.49 17.48
C GLU A 82 -3.97 16.75 16.03
N VAL A 83 -4.71 16.22 15.07
CA VAL A 83 -4.39 16.41 13.65
C VAL A 83 -4.57 17.88 13.27
N GLN A 84 -3.57 18.40 12.56
CA GLN A 84 -3.48 19.77 12.09
C GLN A 84 -3.28 19.77 10.56
N TRP A 85 -3.49 20.92 9.92
CA TRP A 85 -3.39 21.07 8.46
C TRP A 85 -2.09 20.49 7.88
N TYR A 86 -0.96 20.68 8.57
CA TYR A 86 0.34 20.25 8.07
C TYR A 86 0.51 18.72 8.08
N HIS A 87 -0.24 17.99 8.91
CA HIS A 87 -0.29 16.52 8.89
C HIS A 87 -1.04 15.97 7.67
N VAL A 88 -1.93 16.76 7.08
CA VAL A 88 -2.76 16.39 5.92
C VAL A 88 -1.99 16.56 4.60
N VAL A 89 -1.05 17.49 4.55
CA VAL A 89 -0.28 17.83 3.33
C VAL A 89 0.40 16.61 2.70
N PRO A 90 1.10 15.71 3.44
CA PRO A 90 1.73 14.56 2.79
C PRO A 90 0.74 13.60 2.13
N ALA A 91 -0.44 13.38 2.73
CA ALA A 91 -1.51 12.58 2.11
C ALA A 91 -2.05 13.24 0.84
N PHE A 92 -2.18 14.57 0.83
CA PHE A 92 -2.54 15.32 -0.37
C PHE A 92 -1.46 15.24 -1.47
N VAL A 93 -0.18 15.39 -1.13
CA VAL A 93 0.92 15.27 -2.08
C VAL A 93 0.97 13.85 -2.67
N LEU A 94 0.74 12.84 -1.84
CA LEU A 94 0.64 11.45 -2.31
C LEU A 94 -0.45 11.29 -3.38
N LEU A 95 -1.64 11.89 -3.19
CA LEU A 95 -2.70 11.87 -4.22
C LEU A 95 -2.22 12.41 -5.56
N LEU A 96 -1.48 13.52 -5.55
CA LEU A 96 -0.93 14.12 -6.77
C LEU A 96 0.10 13.21 -7.42
N LEU A 97 1.03 12.64 -6.63
CA LEU A 97 2.06 11.73 -7.12
C LEU A 97 1.47 10.44 -7.70
N THR A 98 0.42 9.89 -7.07
CA THR A 98 -0.31 8.73 -7.58
C THR A 98 -0.96 9.03 -8.93
N ARG A 99 -1.54 10.23 -9.12
CA ARG A 99 -2.08 10.65 -10.43
C ARG A 99 -1.00 10.78 -11.51
N LEU A 100 0.21 11.15 -11.14
CA LEU A 100 1.37 11.22 -12.04
C LEU A 100 2.02 9.84 -12.29
N GLY A 101 1.55 8.78 -11.62
CA GLY A 101 2.06 7.42 -11.78
C GLY A 101 3.44 7.19 -11.16
N VAL A 102 3.86 8.04 -10.21
CA VAL A 102 5.12 7.86 -9.49
C VAL A 102 4.91 6.82 -8.39
N PRO A 103 5.68 5.71 -8.36
CA PRO A 103 5.57 4.72 -7.29
C PRO A 103 6.20 5.28 -6.02
N VAL A 104 5.36 5.70 -5.07
CA VAL A 104 5.79 6.23 -3.77
C VAL A 104 5.26 5.32 -2.67
N SER A 105 6.07 5.13 -1.64
CA SER A 105 5.65 4.41 -0.43
C SER A 105 4.63 5.24 0.33
N THR A 106 3.40 4.75 0.40
CA THR A 106 2.30 5.34 1.16
C THR A 106 2.66 5.43 2.65
N SER A 107 3.24 4.36 3.21
CA SER A 107 3.71 4.33 4.61
C SER A 107 4.72 5.44 4.89
N PHE A 108 5.71 5.65 4.00
CA PHE A 108 6.67 6.73 4.22
C PHE A 108 6.04 8.10 4.06
N MET A 109 5.21 8.32 3.03
CA MET A 109 4.58 9.62 2.81
C MET A 109 3.67 10.00 3.96
N VAL A 110 2.87 9.06 4.47
CA VAL A 110 1.84 9.36 5.45
C VAL A 110 2.34 9.21 6.89
N LEU A 111 2.97 8.09 7.26
CA LEU A 111 3.32 7.85 8.67
C LEU A 111 4.51 8.65 9.15
N SER A 112 5.42 9.07 8.27
CA SER A 112 6.66 9.75 8.71
C SER A 112 6.38 11.04 9.46
N ILE A 113 5.33 11.80 9.09
CA ILE A 113 4.98 13.04 9.80
C ILE A 113 4.34 12.79 11.17
N PHE A 114 3.81 11.58 11.40
CA PHE A 114 3.26 11.14 12.68
C PHE A 114 4.28 10.39 13.55
N ALA A 115 5.45 10.06 12.99
CA ALA A 115 6.45 9.27 13.67
C ALA A 115 7.45 10.16 14.42
N SER A 116 7.92 9.70 15.58
CA SER A 116 9.16 10.20 16.15
C SER A 116 10.36 9.80 15.28
N VAL A 117 11.53 10.39 15.55
CA VAL A 117 12.78 10.00 14.85
C VAL A 117 13.05 8.50 14.97
N GLU A 118 12.78 7.91 16.15
CA GLU A 118 12.91 6.48 16.37
C GLU A 118 11.88 5.68 15.55
N GLY A 119 10.61 6.12 15.53
CA GLY A 119 9.55 5.50 14.73
C GLY A 119 9.90 5.46 13.25
N MET A 120 10.27 6.61 12.69
CA MET A 120 10.65 6.78 11.29
C MET A 120 11.88 5.92 10.95
N THR A 121 12.93 5.97 11.78
CA THR A 121 14.15 5.17 11.57
C THR A 121 13.83 3.68 11.56
N SER A 122 13.01 3.21 12.51
CA SER A 122 12.64 1.79 12.59
C SER A 122 11.80 1.33 11.39
N MET A 123 10.91 2.20 10.86
CA MET A 123 10.13 1.91 9.65
C MET A 123 11.03 1.83 8.41
N VAL A 124 12.01 2.73 8.27
CA VAL A 124 13.00 2.70 7.17
C VAL A 124 13.84 1.43 7.25
N GLN A 125 14.40 1.10 8.42
CA GLN A 125 15.20 -0.09 8.61
C GLN A 125 14.42 -1.37 8.30
N LYS A 126 13.19 -1.50 8.83
CA LYS A 126 12.33 -2.66 8.56
C LYS A 126 12.01 -2.78 7.07
N SER A 127 11.76 -1.67 6.38
CA SER A 127 11.46 -1.67 4.94
C SER A 127 12.66 -2.03 4.07
N LEU A 128 13.86 -1.56 4.41
CA LEU A 128 15.11 -1.96 3.74
C LEU A 128 15.41 -3.44 3.97
N TYR A 129 15.23 -3.93 5.19
CA TYR A 129 15.39 -5.35 5.50
C TYR A 129 14.38 -6.20 4.71
N ALA A 130 13.11 -5.77 4.66
CA ALA A 130 12.09 -6.44 3.87
C ALA A 130 12.43 -6.47 2.38
N TYR A 131 12.94 -5.37 1.82
CA TYR A 131 13.42 -5.34 0.44
C TYR A 131 14.50 -6.41 0.19
N VAL A 132 15.53 -6.49 1.04
CA VAL A 132 16.65 -7.44 0.87
C VAL A 132 16.18 -8.89 0.99
N VAL A 133 15.36 -9.20 1.99
CA VAL A 133 14.82 -10.55 2.19
C VAL A 133 13.90 -10.94 1.05
N SER A 134 12.98 -10.06 0.65
CA SER A 134 12.06 -10.29 -0.47
C SER A 134 12.81 -10.48 -1.79
N PHE A 135 13.90 -9.72 -2.01
CA PHE A 135 14.80 -9.92 -3.14
C PHE A 135 15.42 -11.30 -3.16
N GLY A 136 16.01 -11.74 -2.03
CA GLY A 136 16.61 -13.06 -1.92
C GLY A 136 15.58 -14.18 -2.15
N VAL A 137 14.40 -14.08 -1.55
CA VAL A 137 13.31 -15.05 -1.72
C VAL A 137 12.82 -15.07 -3.17
N GLY A 138 12.61 -13.91 -3.79
CA GLY A 138 12.25 -13.81 -5.20
C GLY A 138 13.29 -14.46 -6.12
N LEU A 139 14.57 -14.18 -5.88
CA LEU A 139 15.68 -14.73 -6.66
C LEU A 139 15.73 -16.26 -6.57
N VAL A 140 15.70 -16.82 -5.35
CA VAL A 140 15.81 -18.26 -5.09
C VAL A 140 14.58 -19.01 -5.59
N LEU A 141 13.37 -18.55 -5.25
CA LEU A 141 12.15 -19.24 -5.67
C LEU A 141 11.99 -19.23 -7.19
N TYR A 142 12.23 -18.09 -7.84
CA TYR A 142 12.15 -18.04 -9.30
C TYR A 142 13.28 -18.75 -10.00
N ALA A 143 14.40 -19.04 -9.33
CA ALA A 143 15.43 -19.88 -9.93
C ALA A 143 14.93 -21.30 -10.16
N VAL A 144 14.01 -21.76 -9.30
CA VAL A 144 13.35 -23.06 -9.41
C VAL A 144 12.10 -22.97 -10.28
N LEU A 145 11.24 -21.96 -10.05
CA LEU A 145 9.92 -21.85 -10.68
C LEU A 145 9.98 -21.44 -12.16
N ALA A 146 10.92 -20.56 -12.55
CA ALA A 146 11.02 -20.07 -13.92
C ALA A 146 11.24 -21.20 -14.96
N PRO A 147 12.27 -22.06 -14.82
CA PRO A 147 12.53 -23.11 -15.80
C PRO A 147 11.52 -24.27 -15.75
N THR A 148 10.72 -24.39 -14.68
CA THR A 148 9.80 -25.51 -14.45
C THR A 148 8.34 -25.10 -14.70
N ILE A 149 7.72 -24.48 -13.69
CA ILE A 149 6.29 -24.20 -13.63
C ILE A 149 5.92 -23.07 -14.58
N GLU A 150 6.66 -21.97 -14.59
CA GLU A 150 6.37 -20.82 -15.46
C GLU A 150 6.53 -21.20 -16.93
N ARG A 151 7.59 -21.93 -17.28
CA ARG A 151 7.78 -22.46 -18.64
C ARG A 151 6.64 -23.41 -19.06
N TYR A 152 6.17 -24.26 -18.15
CA TYR A 152 5.00 -25.12 -18.41
C TYR A 152 3.72 -24.29 -18.62
N PHE A 153 3.52 -23.23 -17.85
CA PHE A 153 2.36 -22.36 -18.00
C PHE A 153 2.35 -21.63 -19.35
N LEU A 154 3.49 -21.07 -19.75
CA LEU A 154 3.66 -20.43 -21.06
C LEU A 154 3.32 -21.37 -22.22
N ASN A 155 3.64 -22.66 -22.10
CA ASN A 155 3.38 -23.67 -23.12
C ASN A 155 1.96 -24.30 -23.06
N THR A 156 1.15 -23.96 -22.05
CA THR A 156 -0.20 -24.51 -21.87
C THR A 156 -1.25 -23.43 -21.53
N PRO A 157 -1.35 -22.34 -22.31
CA PRO A 157 -2.25 -21.22 -22.01
C PRO A 157 -3.72 -21.64 -21.94
N GLU A 158 -4.13 -22.66 -22.69
CA GLU A 158 -5.49 -23.22 -22.70
C GLU A 158 -5.92 -23.82 -21.34
N LYS A 159 -4.95 -24.20 -20.50
CA LYS A 159 -5.21 -24.79 -19.16
C LYS A 159 -5.37 -23.75 -18.05
N ALA A 160 -5.13 -22.47 -18.34
CA ALA A 160 -5.14 -21.41 -17.34
C ALA A 160 -6.53 -21.20 -16.71
N GLN A 161 -7.60 -21.31 -17.51
CA GLN A 161 -8.96 -20.95 -17.08
C GLN A 161 -9.75 -22.11 -16.45
N LYS A 162 -9.06 -23.09 -15.85
CA LYS A 162 -9.74 -24.20 -15.14
C LYS A 162 -10.34 -23.70 -13.82
N PRO A 163 -11.53 -24.19 -13.39
CA PRO A 163 -12.20 -23.73 -12.16
C PRO A 163 -11.32 -23.78 -10.91
N PHE A 164 -10.45 -24.79 -10.80
CA PHE A 164 -9.50 -24.92 -9.70
C PHE A 164 -8.54 -23.72 -9.58
N TRP A 165 -7.99 -23.24 -10.70
CA TRP A 165 -7.08 -22.10 -10.71
C TRP A 165 -7.79 -20.78 -10.43
N ILE A 166 -9.06 -20.67 -10.85
CA ILE A 166 -9.91 -19.53 -10.49
C ILE A 166 -10.10 -19.51 -8.97
N LEU A 167 -10.49 -20.62 -8.36
CA LEU A 167 -10.66 -20.70 -6.91
C LEU A 167 -9.36 -20.40 -6.15
N LEU A 168 -8.24 -21.01 -6.52
CA LEU A 168 -6.95 -20.75 -5.88
C LEU A 168 -6.53 -19.28 -5.99
N GLN A 169 -6.77 -18.66 -7.13
CA GLN A 169 -6.43 -17.26 -7.33
C GLN A 169 -7.28 -16.34 -6.43
N TRP A 170 -8.57 -16.63 -6.26
CA TRP A 170 -9.42 -15.90 -5.32
C TRP A 170 -8.94 -16.07 -3.87
N VAL A 171 -8.60 -17.30 -3.46
CA VAL A 171 -8.08 -17.56 -2.10
C VAL A 171 -6.75 -16.85 -1.85
N THR A 172 -5.81 -16.92 -2.79
CA THR A 172 -4.51 -16.25 -2.68
C THR A 172 -4.64 -14.72 -2.75
N THR A 173 -5.59 -14.20 -3.54
CA THR A 173 -5.94 -12.77 -3.54
C THR A 173 -6.51 -12.35 -2.18
N ALA A 174 -7.43 -13.12 -1.58
CA ALA A 174 -7.96 -12.82 -0.26
C ALA A 174 -6.85 -12.78 0.79
N TYR A 175 -5.90 -13.73 0.71
CA TYR A 175 -4.76 -13.76 1.61
C TYR A 175 -3.85 -12.54 1.43
N LEU A 176 -3.47 -12.20 0.20
CA LEU A 176 -2.64 -11.04 -0.10
C LEU A 176 -3.33 -9.74 0.35
N TRP A 177 -4.59 -9.55 -0.05
CA TRP A 177 -5.36 -8.36 0.27
C TRP A 177 -5.56 -8.20 1.77
N GLY A 178 -5.92 -9.28 2.48
CA GLY A 178 -6.09 -9.26 3.93
C GLY A 178 -4.79 -8.92 4.66
N VAL A 179 -3.66 -9.54 4.31
CA VAL A 179 -2.36 -9.26 4.94
C VAL A 179 -1.85 -7.87 4.60
N TRP A 180 -2.11 -7.39 3.39
CA TRP A 180 -1.79 -6.01 3.03
C TRP A 180 -2.58 -5.03 3.90
N LEU A 181 -3.89 -5.24 4.09
CA LEU A 181 -4.73 -4.40 4.96
C LEU A 181 -4.23 -4.38 6.41
N VAL A 182 -3.74 -5.53 6.92
CA VAL A 182 -3.12 -5.63 8.26
C VAL A 182 -1.89 -4.72 8.40
N GLN A 183 -1.17 -4.44 7.32
CA GLN A 183 -0.02 -3.51 7.32
C GLN A 183 -0.48 -2.07 7.12
N ASP A 184 -1.35 -1.85 6.13
CA ASP A 184 -1.64 -0.53 5.58
C ASP A 184 -2.83 0.17 6.24
N PHE A 185 -3.64 -0.49 7.08
CA PHE A 185 -4.63 0.22 7.90
C PHE A 185 -4.00 1.28 8.79
N ALA A 186 -2.76 1.08 9.24
CA ALA A 186 -2.00 2.11 9.96
C ALA A 186 -1.90 3.41 9.14
N ASN A 187 -1.63 3.32 7.84
CA ASN A 187 -1.48 4.48 6.95
C ASN A 187 -2.77 5.30 6.83
N ILE A 188 -3.94 4.64 6.92
CA ILE A 188 -5.23 5.31 6.78
C ILE A 188 -5.72 5.82 8.15
N PHE A 189 -5.72 4.95 9.17
CA PHE A 189 -6.25 5.25 10.49
C PHE A 189 -5.29 6.07 11.37
N VAL A 190 -4.09 6.44 10.89
CA VAL A 190 -3.19 7.33 11.64
C VAL A 190 -3.83 8.68 11.98
N PHE A 191 -4.75 9.16 11.14
CA PHE A 191 -5.45 10.44 11.31
C PHE A 191 -6.58 10.40 12.34
N LEU A 192 -7.05 9.23 12.74
CA LEU A 192 -8.17 9.08 13.67
C LEU A 192 -7.66 8.70 15.07
N PRO A 193 -8.46 8.93 16.12
CA PRO A 193 -8.17 8.44 17.47
C PRO A 193 -7.88 6.93 17.50
N ARG A 194 -7.11 6.47 18.49
CA ARG A 194 -6.78 5.04 18.65
C ARG A 194 -7.95 4.22 19.19
N ASP A 195 -8.86 4.83 19.95
CA ASP A 195 -10.01 4.20 20.60
C ASP A 195 -11.33 4.55 19.89
N LEU A 196 -11.48 4.13 18.63
CA LEU A 196 -12.67 4.50 17.88
C LEU A 196 -13.92 3.86 18.47
N THR A 197 -14.97 4.66 18.67
CA THR A 197 -16.31 4.13 18.90
C THR A 197 -16.77 3.33 17.67
N PRO A 198 -17.70 2.37 17.82
CA PRO A 198 -18.17 1.58 16.69
C PRO A 198 -18.70 2.46 15.54
N VAL A 199 -19.41 3.54 15.86
CA VAL A 199 -19.96 4.46 14.85
C VAL A 199 -18.83 5.14 14.06
N GLN A 200 -17.80 5.65 14.72
CA GLN A 200 -16.64 6.26 14.05
C GLN A 200 -15.88 5.24 13.20
N ALA A 201 -15.69 4.03 13.72
CA ALA A 201 -14.92 2.98 13.08
C ALA A 201 -15.61 2.47 11.79
N PHE A 202 -16.91 2.17 11.86
CA PHE A 202 -17.69 1.74 10.70
C PHE A 202 -17.92 2.88 9.69
N ALA A 203 -18.06 4.13 10.13
CA ALA A 203 -18.09 5.27 9.22
C ALA A 203 -16.76 5.42 8.45
N GLY A 204 -15.63 5.28 9.15
CA GLY A 204 -14.29 5.30 8.53
C GLY A 204 -14.14 4.20 7.47
N VAL A 205 -14.52 2.97 7.79
CA VAL A 205 -14.53 1.86 6.82
C VAL A 205 -15.49 2.10 5.66
N GLY A 206 -16.66 2.69 5.92
CA GLY A 206 -17.61 3.07 4.88
C GLY A 206 -16.98 3.98 3.83
N VAL A 207 -16.13 4.94 4.24
CA VAL A 207 -15.38 5.80 3.32
C VAL A 207 -14.37 5.01 2.50
N ILE A 208 -13.63 4.07 3.12
CA ILE A 208 -12.67 3.21 2.40
C ILE A 208 -13.40 2.33 1.38
N ILE A 209 -14.54 1.73 1.75
CA ILE A 209 -15.39 0.93 0.87
C ILE A 209 -15.91 1.78 -0.29
N LEU A 210 -16.31 3.04 -0.05
CA LEU A 210 -16.76 3.95 -1.11
C LEU A 210 -15.63 4.20 -2.14
N PHE A 211 -14.41 4.47 -1.69
CA PHE A 211 -13.28 4.63 -2.61
C PHE A 211 -12.89 3.34 -3.33
N LEU A 212 -13.03 2.19 -2.65
CA LEU A 212 -12.87 0.88 -3.28
C LEU A 212 -13.93 0.67 -4.36
N LEU A 213 -15.19 1.02 -4.10
CA LEU A 213 -16.29 0.94 -5.06
C LEU A 213 -16.00 1.80 -6.29
N VAL A 214 -15.59 3.05 -6.11
CA VAL A 214 -15.19 3.94 -7.21
C VAL A 214 -14.02 3.34 -8.01
N THR A 215 -13.07 2.71 -7.33
CA THR A 215 -11.91 2.08 -7.98
C THR A 215 -12.33 0.91 -8.87
N PHE A 216 -13.20 0.01 -8.37
CA PHE A 216 -13.71 -1.12 -9.15
C PHE A 216 -14.69 -0.69 -10.25
N ALA A 217 -15.55 0.29 -10.01
CA ALA A 217 -16.47 0.84 -11.01
C ALA A 217 -15.72 1.45 -12.20
N ASN A 218 -14.56 2.09 -11.93
CA ASN A 218 -13.65 2.59 -12.97
C ASN A 218 -12.71 1.52 -13.54
N GLN A 219 -12.92 0.24 -13.21
CA GLN A 219 -12.07 -0.90 -13.59
C GLN A 219 -10.57 -0.67 -13.30
N GLY A 220 -10.26 0.07 -12.22
CA GLY A 220 -8.91 0.44 -11.79
C GLY A 220 -8.22 1.57 -12.58
N GLY A 221 -8.94 2.30 -13.44
CA GLY A 221 -8.55 3.63 -13.94
C GLY A 221 -7.18 3.71 -14.67
N PRO A 222 -6.50 4.88 -14.64
CA PRO A 222 -5.18 5.06 -15.27
C PRO A 222 -4.10 4.11 -14.74
N VAL A 223 -4.18 3.72 -13.47
CA VAL A 223 -3.19 2.85 -12.81
C VAL A 223 -3.21 1.43 -13.41
N GLN A 224 -4.36 0.93 -13.89
CA GLN A 224 -4.39 -0.32 -14.65
C GLN A 224 -3.57 -0.29 -15.94
N ARG A 225 -3.42 0.87 -16.61
CA ARG A 225 -2.56 0.97 -17.80
C ARG A 225 -1.10 0.69 -17.44
N ILE A 226 -0.68 1.13 -16.24
CA ILE A 226 0.67 0.89 -15.72
C ILE A 226 0.85 -0.60 -15.45
N ILE A 227 -0.11 -1.27 -14.82
CA ILE A 227 -0.04 -2.71 -14.52
C ILE A 227 -0.05 -3.57 -15.81
N ARG A 228 -0.92 -3.24 -16.78
CA ARG A 228 -1.00 -3.96 -18.07
C ARG A 228 0.28 -3.86 -18.90
N SER A 229 1.10 -2.84 -18.67
CA SER A 229 2.38 -2.66 -19.37
C SER A 229 3.51 -3.56 -18.86
N LYS A 230 3.40 -4.14 -17.65
CA LYS A 230 4.40 -5.06 -17.10
C LYS A 230 4.08 -6.49 -17.55
N SER A 231 4.91 -6.99 -18.48
CA SER A 231 4.81 -8.30 -19.13
C SER A 231 4.74 -9.47 -18.13
N ASN A 232 3.88 -10.45 -18.42
CA ASN A 232 3.70 -11.77 -17.76
C ASN A 232 2.72 -11.95 -16.59
N VAL A 233 1.94 -10.94 -16.19
CA VAL A 233 0.91 -11.11 -15.12
C VAL A 233 -0.51 -11.36 -15.67
N ALA A 234 -0.61 -11.86 -16.89
CA ALA A 234 -1.90 -12.19 -17.51
C ALA A 234 -2.35 -13.63 -17.23
N ASP A 235 -1.42 -14.53 -16.91
CA ASP A 235 -1.76 -15.91 -16.56
C ASP A 235 -2.19 -15.99 -15.08
N ILE A 236 -3.42 -16.46 -14.86
CA ILE A 236 -4.03 -16.61 -13.54
C ILE A 236 -3.23 -17.56 -12.62
N ARG A 237 -2.50 -18.53 -13.20
CA ARG A 237 -1.69 -19.50 -12.47
C ARG A 237 -0.42 -18.86 -11.92
N SER A 238 0.29 -18.11 -12.76
CA SER A 238 1.45 -17.31 -12.34
C SER A 238 1.03 -16.23 -11.34
N ALA A 239 -0.12 -15.58 -11.56
CA ALA A 239 -0.69 -14.61 -10.61
C ALA A 239 -0.96 -15.25 -9.23
N THR A 240 -1.59 -16.42 -9.20
CA THR A 240 -1.82 -17.20 -7.95
C THR A 240 -0.52 -17.44 -7.17
N ILE A 241 0.55 -17.84 -7.86
CA ILE A 241 1.85 -18.12 -7.23
C ILE A 241 2.49 -16.83 -6.70
N ILE A 242 2.48 -15.77 -7.50
CA ILE A 242 2.99 -14.45 -7.12
C ILE A 242 2.25 -13.93 -5.89
N ASP A 243 0.92 -13.95 -5.92
CA ASP A 243 0.07 -13.45 -4.83
C ASP A 243 0.33 -14.24 -3.55
N PHE A 244 0.43 -15.57 -3.62
CA PHE A 244 0.75 -16.41 -2.46
C PHE A 244 2.12 -16.10 -1.86
N ILE A 245 3.19 -16.08 -2.68
CA ILE A 245 4.55 -15.84 -2.18
C ILE A 245 4.65 -14.45 -1.55
N TYR A 246 4.09 -13.44 -2.23
CA TYR A 246 4.14 -12.08 -1.74
C TYR A 246 3.29 -11.89 -0.48
N ALA A 247 2.11 -12.51 -0.40
CA ALA A 247 1.30 -12.53 0.82
C ALA A 247 2.04 -13.17 1.99
N SER A 248 2.72 -14.30 1.77
CA SER A 248 3.53 -14.96 2.81
C SER A 248 4.71 -14.10 3.27
N LEU A 249 5.38 -13.39 2.36
CA LEU A 249 6.43 -12.42 2.72
C LEU A 249 5.88 -11.29 3.59
N LEU A 250 4.76 -10.69 3.19
CA LEU A 250 4.11 -9.63 3.96
C LEU A 250 3.63 -10.14 5.32
N ALA A 251 3.07 -11.35 5.38
CA ALA A 251 2.56 -11.96 6.59
C ALA A 251 3.69 -12.21 7.58
N TYR A 252 4.82 -12.75 7.10
CA TYR A 252 6.03 -12.90 7.90
C TYR A 252 6.40 -11.57 8.57
N PHE A 253 6.53 -10.47 7.81
CA PHE A 253 6.85 -9.17 8.40
C PHE A 253 5.75 -8.57 9.28
N ALA A 254 4.48 -8.88 9.00
CA ALA A 254 3.33 -8.39 9.74
C ALA A 254 3.23 -9.02 11.14
N TYR A 255 3.50 -10.32 11.26
CA TYR A 255 3.29 -11.05 12.51
C TYR A 255 4.53 -11.15 13.38
N ILE A 256 5.74 -11.00 12.84
CA ILE A 256 6.97 -10.96 13.66
C ILE A 256 7.23 -9.60 14.32
N SER A 257 6.62 -8.52 13.83
CA SER A 257 6.87 -7.18 14.31
C SER A 257 5.70 -6.27 14.02
N THR A 258 5.29 -5.48 15.01
CA THR A 258 4.24 -4.46 14.88
C THR A 258 4.74 -3.17 14.23
N THR A 259 6.04 -3.00 13.97
CA THR A 259 6.53 -1.78 13.31
C THR A 259 5.95 -1.67 11.90
N PRO A 260 5.40 -0.51 11.49
CA PRO A 260 4.93 -0.30 10.12
C PRO A 260 6.00 -0.65 9.08
N LEU A 261 5.54 -1.19 7.96
CA LEU A 261 6.37 -1.60 6.82
C LEU A 261 5.91 -0.83 5.57
N SER A 262 6.85 -0.44 4.71
CA SER A 262 6.51 -0.10 3.34
C SER A 262 6.32 -1.37 2.51
N THR A 263 5.06 -1.70 2.22
CA THR A 263 4.71 -2.81 1.34
C THR A 263 5.28 -2.59 -0.07
N THR A 264 5.35 -1.33 -0.55
CA THR A 264 6.03 -0.97 -1.81
C THR A 264 7.48 -1.45 -1.88
N TRP A 265 8.28 -1.28 -0.83
CA TRP A 265 9.69 -1.71 -0.82
C TRP A 265 9.83 -3.24 -0.79
N ALA A 266 8.99 -3.92 0.00
CA ALA A 266 8.96 -5.39 -0.01
C ALA A 266 8.60 -5.93 -1.41
N PHE A 267 7.59 -5.33 -2.07
CA PHE A 267 7.20 -5.69 -3.43
C PHE A 267 8.32 -5.45 -4.44
N LEU A 268 8.96 -4.28 -4.41
CA LEU A 268 10.06 -3.95 -5.30
C LEU A 268 11.23 -4.93 -5.16
N GLY A 269 11.57 -5.30 -3.92
CA GLY A 269 12.58 -6.32 -3.64
C GLY A 269 12.21 -7.66 -4.28
N PHE A 270 10.99 -8.15 -4.01
CA PHE A 270 10.50 -9.41 -4.57
C PHE A 270 10.53 -9.44 -6.10
N ILE A 271 9.97 -8.41 -6.75
CA ILE A 271 9.96 -8.33 -8.22
C ILE A 271 11.37 -8.24 -8.77
N ALA A 272 12.26 -7.46 -8.15
CA ALA A 272 13.65 -7.38 -8.57
C ALA A 272 14.34 -8.75 -8.55
N GLY A 273 14.22 -9.50 -7.46
CA GLY A 273 14.79 -10.85 -7.35
C GLY A 273 14.25 -11.79 -8.43
N ARG A 274 12.93 -11.78 -8.64
CA ARG A 274 12.26 -12.54 -9.71
C ARG A 274 12.80 -12.21 -11.10
N GLU A 275 12.86 -10.92 -11.46
CA GLU A 275 13.31 -10.49 -12.79
C GLU A 275 14.78 -10.84 -13.04
N PHE A 276 15.65 -10.73 -12.02
CA PHE A 276 17.05 -11.16 -12.13
C PHE A 276 17.16 -12.67 -12.37
N SER A 277 16.34 -13.46 -11.69
CA SER A 277 16.30 -14.91 -11.85
C SER A 277 15.89 -15.30 -13.27
N ILE A 278 14.78 -14.75 -13.76
CA ILE A 278 14.27 -15.00 -15.13
C ILE A 278 15.26 -14.55 -16.19
N ALA A 279 15.86 -13.36 -16.03
CA ALA A 279 16.84 -12.84 -16.98
C ALA A 279 18.10 -13.71 -17.08
N THR A 280 18.52 -14.32 -15.97
CA THR A 280 19.71 -15.18 -15.93
C THR A 280 19.43 -16.57 -16.51
N ILE A 281 18.26 -17.15 -16.23
CA ILE A 281 17.94 -18.55 -16.56
C ILE A 281 17.30 -18.68 -17.94
N ASP A 282 16.24 -17.90 -18.21
CA ASP A 282 15.49 -18.03 -19.45
C ASP A 282 16.06 -17.15 -20.57
N LYS A 283 17.06 -16.29 -20.26
CA LYS A 283 17.72 -15.35 -21.19
C LYS A 283 16.76 -14.48 -22.02
N ILE A 284 15.50 -14.34 -21.58
CA ILE A 284 14.46 -13.54 -22.25
C ILE A 284 14.85 -12.05 -22.25
N ARG A 285 15.62 -11.60 -21.25
CA ARG A 285 16.19 -10.25 -21.15
C ARG A 285 17.64 -10.32 -20.72
N SER A 286 18.45 -9.34 -21.14
CA SER A 286 19.84 -9.26 -20.69
C SER A 286 19.91 -8.88 -19.21
N PRO A 287 20.78 -9.52 -18.41
CA PRO A 287 20.97 -9.18 -17.00
C PRO A 287 21.28 -7.69 -16.76
N GLY A 288 22.01 -7.05 -17.68
CA GLY A 288 22.29 -5.61 -17.63
C GLY A 288 21.05 -4.74 -17.81
N ALA A 289 20.13 -5.11 -18.70
CA ALA A 289 18.86 -4.40 -18.85
C ALA A 289 17.97 -4.56 -17.60
N THR A 290 17.95 -5.75 -17.00
CA THR A 290 17.25 -6.01 -15.74
C THR A 290 17.84 -5.19 -14.59
N ALA A 291 19.17 -5.14 -14.46
CA ALA A 291 19.85 -4.34 -13.45
C ALA A 291 19.52 -2.84 -13.58
N ARG A 292 19.49 -2.32 -14.80
CA ARG A 292 19.08 -0.93 -15.06
C ARG A 292 17.62 -0.68 -14.68
N LEU A 293 16.71 -1.60 -15.01
CA LEU A 293 15.29 -1.48 -14.67
C LEU A 293 15.07 -1.51 -13.15
N VAL A 294 15.64 -2.49 -12.46
CA VAL A 294 15.58 -2.61 -10.99
C VAL A 294 16.20 -1.39 -10.32
N GLY A 295 17.37 -0.95 -10.77
CA GLY A 295 18.05 0.23 -10.23
C GLY A 295 17.21 1.51 -10.41
N MET A 296 16.52 1.65 -11.53
CA MET A 296 15.62 2.79 -11.78
C MET A 296 14.36 2.75 -10.89
N ASP A 297 13.77 1.57 -10.67
CA ASP A 297 12.63 1.42 -9.76
C ASP A 297 13.03 1.69 -8.30
N ALA A 298 14.20 1.18 -7.87
CA ALA A 298 14.77 1.48 -6.55
C ALA A 298 15.11 2.97 -6.37
N PHE A 299 15.67 3.62 -7.41
CA PHE A 299 15.97 5.06 -7.37
C PHE A 299 14.69 5.90 -7.22
N LYS A 300 13.63 5.58 -7.96
CA LYS A 300 12.32 6.27 -7.82
C LYS A 300 11.77 6.12 -6.39
N ALA A 301 11.83 4.91 -5.83
CA ALA A 301 11.39 4.66 -4.46
C ALA A 301 12.24 5.42 -3.42
N PHE A 302 13.55 5.53 -3.65
CA PHE A 302 14.46 6.32 -2.82
C PHE A 302 14.15 7.82 -2.87
N VAL A 303 13.93 8.38 -4.06
CA VAL A 303 13.50 9.79 -4.21
C VAL A 303 12.18 10.03 -3.46
N GLY A 304 11.23 9.09 -3.57
CA GLY A 304 9.99 9.12 -2.80
C GLY A 304 10.22 9.18 -1.29
N LEU A 305 11.12 8.34 -0.77
CA LEU A 305 11.51 8.36 0.65
C LEU A 305 12.15 9.69 1.06
N VAL A 306 13.06 10.25 0.26
CA VAL A 306 13.69 11.56 0.55
C VAL A 306 12.64 12.66 0.64
N ILE A 307 11.68 12.69 -0.30
CA ILE A 307 10.57 13.64 -0.27
C ILE A 307 9.72 13.44 1.00
N SER A 308 9.38 12.19 1.35
CA SER A 308 8.61 11.88 2.56
C SER A 308 9.29 12.40 3.83
N VAL A 309 10.59 12.14 3.99
CA VAL A 309 11.38 12.60 5.14
C VAL A 309 11.46 14.12 5.15
N GLY A 310 11.70 14.74 3.98
CA GLY A 310 11.74 16.19 3.83
C GLY A 310 10.43 16.86 4.27
N LEU A 311 9.28 16.31 3.87
CA LEU A 311 7.96 16.79 4.30
C LEU A 311 7.74 16.59 5.80
N ALA A 312 8.04 15.41 6.33
CA ALA A 312 7.87 15.08 7.75
C ALA A 312 8.69 15.98 8.68
N VAL A 313 9.90 16.36 8.25
CA VAL A 313 10.83 17.20 9.00
C VAL A 313 10.54 18.70 8.76
N GLY A 314 10.22 19.09 7.53
CA GLY A 314 10.05 20.47 7.12
C GLY A 314 8.70 21.08 7.53
N LEU A 315 7.60 20.34 7.36
CA LEU A 315 6.24 20.88 7.60
C LEU A 315 5.99 21.29 9.05
N PRO A 316 6.38 20.52 10.08
CA PRO A 316 6.22 20.96 11.47
C PRO A 316 7.06 22.20 11.82
N ARG A 317 8.24 22.36 11.20
CA ARG A 317 9.07 23.57 11.38
C ARG A 317 8.44 24.78 10.71
N LEU A 318 7.93 24.61 9.49
CA LEU A 318 7.21 25.65 8.78
C LEU A 318 5.96 26.09 9.55
N ALA A 319 5.19 25.14 10.08
CA ALA A 319 4.00 25.42 10.87
C ALA A 319 4.33 26.23 12.14
N ARG A 320 5.42 25.90 12.84
CA ARG A 320 5.91 26.70 13.97
C ARG A 320 6.33 28.10 13.55
N ALA A 321 7.10 28.23 12.47
CA ALA A 321 7.52 29.53 11.96
C ALA A 321 6.32 30.41 11.55
N ILE A 322 5.27 29.83 10.96
CA ILE A 322 4.05 30.57 10.61
C ILE A 322 3.23 30.92 11.87
N GLY A 323 3.15 30.00 12.84
CA GLY A 323 2.43 30.21 14.10
C GLY A 323 3.11 31.22 15.04
N GLU A 324 4.45 31.27 15.03
CA GLU A 324 5.24 32.30 15.71
C GLU A 324 5.17 33.66 14.97
N ASN A 325 4.96 33.65 13.65
CA ASN A 325 4.74 34.84 12.81
C ASN A 325 3.24 35.13 12.59
N ALA A 326 2.43 35.16 13.65
CA ALA A 326 0.98 35.34 13.62
C ALA A 326 0.44 36.63 12.92
N GLU A 327 1.29 37.43 12.26
CA GLU A 327 0.89 38.46 11.30
C GLU A 327 0.54 37.88 9.90
N PHE A 328 0.98 36.67 9.55
CA PHE A 328 0.68 36.07 8.24
C PHE A 328 -0.78 35.61 8.12
N ALA A 329 -1.43 35.25 9.23
CA ALA A 329 -2.85 34.90 9.28
C ALA A 329 -3.76 36.13 9.08
N ALA A 330 -3.30 37.33 9.46
CA ALA A 330 -4.01 38.58 9.21
C ALA A 330 -4.07 38.91 7.70
N LEU A 331 -3.10 38.44 6.91
CA LEU A 331 -3.05 38.68 5.46
C LEU A 331 -4.16 37.95 4.68
N PHE A 332 -4.67 36.82 5.20
CA PHE A 332 -5.78 36.07 4.59
C PHE A 332 -7.15 36.39 5.21
N ALA A 333 -7.18 36.99 6.40
CA ALA A 333 -8.42 37.53 6.98
C ALA A 333 -8.91 38.80 6.24
N GLY A 334 -8.03 39.49 5.50
CA GLY A 334 -8.36 40.70 4.74
C GLY A 334 -8.96 40.47 3.34
N LEU A 335 -9.14 39.23 2.88
CA LEU A 335 -9.68 38.91 1.54
C LEU A 335 -11.13 38.38 1.57
N GLY A 336 -11.82 38.49 2.71
CA GLY A 336 -13.22 38.13 2.88
C GLY A 336 -14.10 39.29 3.37
N GLY A 337 -13.78 40.52 2.95
CA GLY A 337 -14.63 41.70 3.12
C GLY A 337 -15.62 41.84 1.97
#